data_AF-A0A0E3P808-F1
#
_entry.id   AF-A0A0E3P808-F1
#
_cell.length_a   1.000
_cell.length_b   1.000
_cell.length_c   1.000
_cell.angle_alpha   90.00
_cell.angle_beta   90.00
_cell.angle_gamma   90.00
#
_symmetry.space_group_name_H-M   'P 1'
#
loop_
_entity.id
_entity.type
_entity.pdbx_description
1 polymer ?
#
loop_
_entity_poly.entity_id
_entity_poly.type
_entity_poly.pdbx_seq_one_letter_code
_entity_poly.pdbx_strand_id
1 'polypeptide(L)'
;MMKAVLGLEDGTIIRGTGFGAEGTACGELVFTTQFTGYEEALTDPSYKGQILMFTYPLIGNYGVSGERFQSDNIHAEGLVVREACKNPYHYKSTRSIHQFLEDEGKPGIEGVDTRMLTIGARERGTMRAALITGSDDGEEAVDVARNFPQITDEELIARVTCKEPRFIPGAEGAWKGSGKPKHAVLVDLGIKRNIINNLHKRGIDLTLVPATTKPKEIAGYEPDLLFISNGPGDPEKATDAINAVKAFAGTIPVAGICFGHQIISLAMGARTYKLKFGHRGGNQPVKDLIENKIFISSQNHGYAVDADSLEGTGLYVKYLNANDKTVEGVSHKDLDIFSVQFHPEAQAGPMDTEETFFGKVVKVLGGDL
;
A
#
# COMPACT_ATOMS: atom_id res chain seq x y z
N MET A 1 -25.94 5.10 -21.80
CA MET A 1 -25.03 5.23 -20.66
C MET A 1 -25.43 4.20 -19.64
N MET A 2 -24.48 3.42 -19.16
CA MET A 2 -24.70 2.39 -18.14
C MET A 2 -25.05 3.06 -16.82
N LYS A 3 -26.05 2.55 -16.10
CA LYS A 3 -26.41 3.05 -14.77
C LYS A 3 -25.41 2.54 -13.73
N ALA A 4 -25.16 3.33 -12.69
CA ALA A 4 -24.42 2.84 -11.54
C ALA A 4 -24.91 3.52 -10.25
N VAL A 5 -24.73 2.81 -9.14
CA VAL A 5 -25.06 3.28 -7.80
C VAL A 5 -24.01 2.84 -6.80
N LEU A 6 -23.67 3.75 -5.89
CA LEU A 6 -22.81 3.53 -4.73
C LEU A 6 -23.67 3.66 -3.47
N GLY A 7 -23.76 2.59 -2.69
CA GLY A 7 -24.40 2.58 -1.37
C GLY A 7 -23.35 2.49 -0.26
N LEU A 8 -23.53 3.26 0.81
CA LEU A 8 -22.72 3.19 2.02
C LEU A 8 -23.52 2.58 3.17
N GLU A 9 -22.84 1.98 4.15
CA GLU A 9 -23.50 1.35 5.29
C GLU A 9 -24.36 2.30 6.14
N ASP A 10 -24.04 3.61 6.12
CA ASP A 10 -24.81 4.65 6.81
C ASP A 10 -26.13 5.02 6.10
N GLY A 11 -26.41 4.42 4.94
CA GLY A 11 -27.60 4.68 4.12
C GLY A 11 -27.41 5.74 3.04
N THR A 12 -26.21 6.31 2.90
CA THR A 12 -25.89 7.22 1.79
C THR A 12 -26.00 6.48 0.45
N ILE A 13 -26.74 7.06 -0.50
CA ILE A 13 -26.91 6.54 -1.86
C ILE A 13 -26.45 7.60 -2.86
N ILE A 14 -25.53 7.22 -3.75
CA ILE A 14 -25.04 8.07 -4.83
C ILE A 14 -25.30 7.38 -6.16
N ARG A 15 -26.06 8.03 -7.04
CA ARG A 15 -26.30 7.56 -8.41
C ARG A 15 -25.39 8.29 -9.38
N GLY A 16 -24.91 7.57 -10.38
CA GLY A 16 -23.98 8.09 -11.38
C GLY A 16 -24.06 7.33 -12.69
N THR A 17 -23.06 7.54 -13.52
CA THR A 17 -22.88 6.79 -14.76
C THR A 17 -21.84 5.71 -14.55
N GLY A 18 -22.19 4.47 -14.88
CA GLY A 18 -21.29 3.32 -14.82
C GLY A 18 -20.25 3.33 -15.94
N PHE A 19 -19.05 2.87 -15.62
CA PHE A 19 -17.97 2.60 -16.57
C PHE A 19 -17.14 1.40 -16.07
N GLY A 20 -16.26 0.83 -16.90
CA GLY A 20 -15.60 -0.44 -16.57
C GLY A 20 -16.54 -1.62 -16.78
N ALA A 21 -16.33 -2.70 -16.03
CA ALA A 21 -17.18 -3.88 -16.10
C ALA A 21 -18.53 -3.69 -15.37
N GLU A 22 -19.57 -4.35 -15.88
CA GLU A 22 -20.83 -4.53 -15.14
C GLU A 22 -20.62 -5.49 -13.96
N GLY A 23 -21.36 -5.25 -12.87
CA GLY A 23 -21.34 -6.10 -11.69
C GLY A 23 -21.30 -5.32 -10.38
N THR A 24 -21.11 -6.06 -9.30
CA THR A 24 -21.10 -5.54 -7.93
C THR A 24 -19.73 -5.70 -7.31
N ALA A 25 -19.18 -4.60 -6.78
CA ALA A 25 -17.98 -4.60 -5.94
C ALA A 25 -18.35 -4.15 -4.52
N CYS A 26 -17.79 -4.84 -3.53
CA CYS A 26 -17.94 -4.50 -2.13
C CYS A 26 -16.57 -4.25 -1.50
N GLY A 27 -16.52 -3.37 -0.51
CA GLY A 27 -15.30 -3.11 0.24
C GLY A 27 -15.42 -1.86 1.11
N GLU A 28 -14.31 -1.49 1.74
CA GLU A 28 -14.22 -0.21 2.42
C GLU A 28 -14.04 0.93 1.40
N LEU A 29 -14.93 1.93 1.41
CA LEU A 29 -14.75 3.13 0.58
C LEU A 29 -13.64 3.99 1.17
N VAL A 30 -12.58 4.19 0.40
CA VAL A 30 -11.43 5.00 0.77
C VAL A 30 -11.21 6.09 -0.27
N PHE A 31 -10.60 7.20 0.13
CA PHE A 31 -10.23 8.27 -0.80
C PHE A 31 -8.72 8.45 -0.86
N THR A 32 -8.19 8.86 -2.02
CA THR A 32 -6.80 9.28 -2.20
C THR A 32 -6.71 10.70 -2.75
N THR A 33 -5.76 11.48 -2.23
CA THR A 33 -5.49 12.86 -2.67
C THR A 33 -4.52 12.96 -3.85
N GLN A 34 -4.10 11.82 -4.42
CA GLN A 34 -3.21 11.81 -5.57
C GLN A 34 -3.86 12.50 -6.79
N PHE A 35 -3.15 13.47 -7.36
CA PHE A 35 -3.55 14.18 -8.58
C PHE A 35 -3.20 13.41 -9.85
N THR A 36 -2.12 12.62 -9.78
CA THR A 36 -1.60 11.75 -10.82
C THR A 36 -1.26 10.42 -10.19
N GLY A 37 -1.22 9.37 -11.00
CA GLY A 37 -0.80 8.06 -10.52
C GLY A 37 -1.90 7.01 -10.42
N TYR A 38 -2.99 7.15 -11.18
CA TYR A 38 -4.14 6.26 -11.01
C TYR A 38 -3.84 4.82 -11.44
N GLU A 39 -2.93 4.58 -12.39
CA GLU A 39 -2.56 3.21 -12.76
C GLU A 39 -1.75 2.54 -11.66
N GLU A 40 -0.85 3.29 -11.03
CA GLU A 40 -0.06 2.82 -9.90
C GLU A 40 -0.92 2.54 -8.68
N ALA A 41 -1.87 3.44 -8.37
CA ALA A 41 -2.77 3.29 -7.24
C ALA A 41 -3.74 2.11 -7.45
N LEU A 42 -4.33 1.94 -8.64
CA LEU A 42 -5.25 0.83 -8.90
C LEU A 42 -4.56 -0.54 -8.80
N THR A 43 -3.28 -0.61 -9.14
CA THR A 43 -2.47 -1.84 -9.12
C THR A 43 -1.64 -2.00 -7.84
N ASP A 44 -1.84 -1.16 -6.83
CA ASP A 44 -1.22 -1.32 -5.52
C ASP A 44 -2.00 -2.37 -4.68
N PRO A 45 -1.37 -3.50 -4.30
CA PRO A 45 -2.02 -4.55 -3.52
C PRO A 45 -2.61 -4.08 -2.18
N SER A 46 -2.12 -2.98 -1.61
CA SER A 46 -2.64 -2.41 -0.37
C SER A 46 -4.10 -1.91 -0.48
N TYR A 47 -4.64 -1.72 -1.68
CA TYR A 47 -6.06 -1.41 -1.91
C TYR A 47 -6.98 -2.64 -1.99
N LYS A 48 -6.47 -3.86 -1.76
CA LYS A 48 -7.32 -5.05 -1.77
C LYS A 48 -8.45 -4.94 -0.72
N GLY A 49 -9.68 -5.28 -1.08
CA GLY A 49 -10.85 -5.12 -0.20
C GLY A 49 -11.36 -3.66 -0.08
N GLN A 50 -10.83 -2.73 -0.88
CA GLN A 50 -11.21 -1.32 -0.85
C GLN A 50 -11.79 -0.86 -2.20
N ILE A 51 -12.79 0.02 -2.14
CA ILE A 51 -13.28 0.78 -3.29
C ILE A 51 -12.54 2.12 -3.30
N LEU A 52 -11.79 2.39 -4.37
CA LEU A 52 -10.90 3.54 -4.45
C LEU A 52 -11.60 4.76 -5.04
N MET A 53 -11.62 5.85 -4.29
CA MET A 53 -12.12 7.15 -4.74
C MET A 53 -10.97 8.16 -4.91
N PHE A 54 -10.92 8.84 -6.06
CA PHE A 54 -9.99 9.95 -6.24
C PHE A 54 -10.64 11.28 -5.88
N THR A 55 -9.92 12.12 -5.14
CA THR A 55 -10.37 13.50 -4.90
C THR A 55 -10.10 14.42 -6.09
N TYR A 56 -9.09 14.11 -6.90
CA TYR A 56 -8.84 14.85 -8.14
C TYR A 56 -9.96 14.54 -9.14
N PRO A 57 -10.63 15.56 -9.72
CA PRO A 57 -11.90 15.35 -10.39
C PRO A 57 -11.79 14.63 -11.75
N LEU A 58 -10.67 14.76 -12.45
CA LEU A 58 -10.49 14.24 -13.81
C LEU A 58 -9.55 13.04 -13.80
N ILE A 59 -10.08 11.83 -13.95
CA ILE A 59 -9.28 10.59 -13.89
C ILE A 59 -9.24 9.92 -15.27
N GLY A 60 -8.07 9.39 -15.64
CA GLY A 60 -7.86 8.76 -16.95
C GLY A 60 -7.36 9.69 -18.05
N ASN A 61 -7.04 10.96 -17.74
CA ASN A 61 -6.67 11.98 -18.75
C ASN A 61 -5.43 11.62 -19.60
N TYR A 62 -4.44 10.91 -19.03
CA TYR A 62 -3.26 10.43 -19.76
C TYR A 62 -3.37 8.96 -20.19
N GLY A 63 -4.57 8.37 -20.10
CA GLY A 63 -4.81 6.96 -20.40
C GLY A 63 -4.04 6.01 -19.48
N VAL A 64 -3.92 4.76 -19.89
CA VAL A 64 -3.18 3.72 -19.16
C VAL A 64 -2.07 3.21 -20.07
N SER A 65 -0.86 3.12 -19.52
CA SER A 65 0.32 2.66 -20.26
C SER A 65 0.69 1.22 -19.90
N GLY A 66 0.43 0.82 -18.65
CA GLY A 66 0.90 -0.45 -18.10
C GLY A 66 2.34 -0.41 -17.58
N GLU A 67 3.14 0.61 -17.92
CA GLU A 67 4.57 0.67 -17.57
C GLU A 67 4.81 0.94 -16.07
N ARG A 68 3.84 1.54 -15.36
CA ARG A 68 3.99 1.90 -13.95
C ARG A 68 3.20 1.00 -13.00
N PHE A 69 2.65 -0.10 -13.49
CA PHE A 69 1.87 -1.01 -12.64
C PHE A 69 2.70 -1.51 -11.45
N GLN A 70 2.10 -1.46 -10.27
CA GLN A 70 2.71 -1.89 -9.02
C GLN A 70 2.49 -3.38 -8.73
N SER A 71 1.64 -4.04 -9.50
CA SER A 71 1.48 -5.50 -9.53
C SER A 71 1.05 -5.96 -10.93
N ASP A 72 0.60 -7.21 -11.06
CA ASP A 72 0.12 -7.77 -12.33
C ASP A 72 -1.33 -7.37 -12.68
N ASN A 73 -2.16 -6.96 -11.70
CA ASN A 73 -3.60 -6.76 -11.88
C ASN A 73 -4.13 -5.57 -11.04
N ILE A 74 -5.36 -5.13 -11.29
CA ILE A 74 -6.04 -4.17 -10.39
C ILE A 74 -6.41 -4.85 -9.07
N HIS A 75 -5.97 -4.25 -7.96
CA HIS A 75 -6.28 -4.74 -6.61
C HIS A 75 -7.46 -4.03 -5.95
N ALA A 76 -7.69 -2.76 -6.28
CA ALA A 76 -8.91 -2.06 -5.87
C ALA A 76 -10.16 -2.82 -6.35
N GLU A 77 -11.21 -2.85 -5.54
CA GLU A 77 -12.43 -3.60 -5.88
C GLU A 77 -13.32 -2.82 -6.85
N GLY A 78 -13.22 -1.49 -6.87
CA GLY A 78 -13.89 -0.62 -7.84
C GLY A 78 -13.35 0.81 -7.79
N LEU A 79 -13.79 1.64 -8.74
CA LEU A 79 -13.32 3.02 -8.91
C LEU A 79 -14.46 4.04 -8.85
N VAL A 80 -14.33 5.02 -7.96
CA VAL A 80 -15.28 6.13 -7.79
C VAL A 80 -14.61 7.44 -8.20
N VAL A 81 -15.17 8.15 -9.18
CA VAL A 81 -14.60 9.40 -9.68
C VAL A 81 -15.66 10.46 -9.92
N ARG A 82 -15.22 11.72 -10.00
CA ARG A 82 -16.08 12.81 -10.45
C ARG A 82 -16.32 12.72 -11.96
N GLU A 83 -15.25 12.56 -12.75
CA GLU A 83 -15.31 12.45 -14.20
C GLU A 83 -14.23 11.48 -14.70
N ALA A 84 -14.64 10.50 -15.52
CA ALA A 84 -13.73 9.60 -16.20
C ALA A 84 -13.45 10.13 -17.62
N CYS A 85 -12.18 10.33 -17.96
CA CYS A 85 -11.77 10.84 -19.26
C CYS A 85 -12.07 9.80 -20.36
N LYS A 86 -12.93 10.17 -21.31
CA LYS A 86 -13.36 9.30 -22.42
C LYS A 86 -12.32 9.21 -23.54
N ASN A 87 -11.61 10.31 -23.78
CA ASN A 87 -10.64 10.45 -24.88
C ASN A 87 -9.27 10.83 -24.28
N PRO A 88 -8.54 9.87 -23.69
CA PRO A 88 -7.22 10.14 -23.12
C PRO A 88 -6.21 10.57 -24.20
N TYR A 89 -5.22 11.38 -23.81
CA TYR A 89 -4.12 11.74 -24.69
C TYR A 89 -2.78 11.73 -23.97
N HIS A 90 -1.93 10.78 -24.34
CA HIS A 90 -0.52 10.69 -23.96
C HIS A 90 0.18 9.74 -24.93
N TYR A 91 1.45 9.99 -25.29
CA TYR A 91 2.16 9.18 -26.30
C TYR A 91 2.38 7.71 -25.88
N LYS A 92 2.27 7.40 -24.58
CA LYS A 92 2.32 6.04 -24.02
C LYS A 92 0.95 5.42 -23.72
N SER A 93 -0.14 6.14 -23.96
CA SER A 93 -1.48 5.63 -23.69
C SER A 93 -1.79 4.49 -24.65
N THR A 94 -2.03 3.29 -24.12
CA THR A 94 -2.44 2.12 -24.92
C THR A 94 -3.92 1.81 -24.76
N ARG A 95 -4.53 2.21 -23.64
CA ARG A 95 -5.97 2.03 -23.36
C ARG A 95 -6.54 3.15 -22.49
N SER A 96 -7.86 3.32 -22.51
CA SER A 96 -8.56 4.26 -21.62
C SER A 96 -8.72 3.67 -20.22
N ILE A 97 -9.08 4.52 -19.25
CA ILE A 97 -9.40 4.05 -17.89
C ILE A 97 -10.64 3.14 -17.88
N HIS A 98 -11.60 3.39 -18.79
CA HIS A 98 -12.77 2.54 -18.99
C HIS A 98 -12.35 1.15 -19.44
N GLN A 99 -11.54 1.05 -20.50
CA GLN A 99 -11.07 -0.23 -21.02
C GLN A 99 -10.23 -0.98 -19.98
N PHE A 100 -9.37 -0.29 -19.24
CA PHE A 100 -8.54 -0.93 -18.21
C PHE A 100 -9.40 -1.60 -17.12
N LEU A 101 -10.44 -0.92 -16.65
CA LEU A 101 -11.36 -1.50 -15.67
C LEU A 101 -12.19 -2.65 -16.27
N GLU A 102 -12.63 -2.53 -17.52
CA GLU A 102 -13.38 -3.58 -18.22
C GLU A 102 -12.52 -4.86 -18.40
N ASP A 103 -11.29 -4.71 -18.88
CA ASP A 103 -10.33 -5.82 -19.07
C ASP A 103 -10.07 -6.60 -17.77
N GLU A 104 -10.07 -5.91 -16.63
CA GLU A 104 -9.78 -6.45 -15.29
C GLU A 104 -11.05 -6.86 -14.53
N GLY A 105 -12.23 -6.74 -15.14
CA GLY A 105 -13.51 -7.09 -14.53
C GLY A 105 -13.88 -6.21 -13.32
N LYS A 106 -13.49 -4.93 -13.34
CA LYS A 106 -13.70 -3.98 -12.24
C LYS A 106 -14.80 -2.96 -12.56
N PRO A 107 -15.78 -2.75 -11.66
CA PRO A 107 -16.80 -1.73 -11.85
C PRO A 107 -16.28 -0.34 -11.48
N GLY A 108 -16.80 0.67 -12.18
CA GLY A 108 -16.55 2.08 -11.91
C GLY A 108 -17.83 2.93 -11.98
N ILE A 109 -17.83 4.06 -11.27
CA ILE A 109 -18.90 5.08 -11.29
C ILE A 109 -18.31 6.49 -11.45
N GLU A 110 -18.86 7.26 -12.39
CA GLU A 110 -18.57 8.68 -12.58
C GLU A 110 -19.80 9.56 -12.30
N GLY A 111 -19.58 10.88 -12.22
CA GLY A 111 -20.62 11.86 -11.88
C GLY A 111 -20.82 12.04 -10.37
N VAL A 112 -19.97 11.42 -9.55
CA VAL A 112 -20.07 11.44 -8.09
C VAL A 112 -19.54 12.77 -7.54
N ASP A 113 -20.22 13.34 -6.55
CA ASP A 113 -19.63 14.39 -5.71
C ASP A 113 -18.60 13.78 -4.76
N THR A 114 -17.39 13.55 -5.28
CA THR A 114 -16.29 12.96 -4.52
C THR A 114 -15.87 13.85 -3.35
N ARG A 115 -16.07 15.17 -3.44
CA ARG A 115 -15.77 16.11 -2.35
C ARG A 115 -16.70 15.90 -1.16
N MET A 116 -18.00 15.74 -1.40
CA MET A 116 -18.98 15.44 -0.36
C MET A 116 -18.61 14.15 0.38
N LEU A 117 -18.25 13.10 -0.35
CA LEU A 117 -17.81 11.82 0.23
C LEU A 117 -16.50 11.94 1.00
N THR A 118 -15.53 12.71 0.49
CA THR A 118 -14.27 12.97 1.22
C THR A 118 -14.51 13.70 2.54
N ILE A 119 -15.40 14.70 2.58
CA ILE A 119 -15.77 15.38 3.83
C ILE A 119 -16.42 14.40 4.79
N GLY A 120 -17.38 13.59 4.30
CA GLY A 120 -18.04 12.56 5.10
C GLY A 120 -17.06 11.57 5.73
N ALA A 121 -16.09 11.05 4.96
CA ALA A 121 -15.07 10.13 5.45
C ALA A 121 -14.15 10.78 6.50
N ARG A 122 -13.79 12.06 6.34
CA ARG A 122 -13.00 12.79 7.36
C ARG A 122 -13.77 13.01 8.66
N GLU A 123 -15.09 13.19 8.59
CA GLU A 123 -15.96 13.43 9.74
C GLU A 123 -16.40 12.15 10.46
N ARG A 124 -16.65 11.06 9.73
CA ARG A 124 -17.23 9.83 10.29
C ARG A 124 -16.32 8.60 10.19
N GLY A 125 -15.25 8.69 9.41
CA GLY A 125 -14.36 7.58 9.11
C GLY A 125 -14.70 6.88 7.80
N THR A 126 -13.85 5.93 7.41
CA THR A 126 -14.13 5.05 6.27
C THR A 126 -15.28 4.10 6.58
N MET A 127 -16.00 3.67 5.55
CA MET A 127 -17.24 2.92 5.68
C MET A 127 -17.27 1.75 4.70
N ARG A 128 -18.02 0.70 5.04
CA ARG A 128 -18.38 -0.31 4.06
C ARG A 128 -19.25 0.30 2.96
N ALA A 129 -19.00 -0.14 1.75
CA ALA A 129 -19.68 0.32 0.55
C ALA A 129 -19.90 -0.81 -0.44
N ALA A 130 -20.94 -0.64 -1.26
CA ALA A 130 -21.20 -1.46 -2.44
C ALA A 130 -21.35 -0.55 -3.65
N LEU A 131 -20.59 -0.84 -4.70
CA LEU A 131 -20.69 -0.23 -6.01
C LEU A 131 -21.35 -1.24 -6.95
N ILE A 132 -22.51 -0.88 -7.49
CA ILE A 132 -23.22 -1.68 -8.49
C ILE A 132 -23.21 -0.92 -9.81
N THR A 133 -22.58 -1.50 -10.81
CA THR A 133 -22.57 -1.01 -12.20
C THR A 133 -23.47 -1.91 -13.04
N GLY A 134 -24.45 -1.31 -13.73
CA GLY A 134 -25.55 -1.99 -14.42
C GLY A 134 -26.92 -1.82 -13.75
N SER A 135 -26.97 -1.30 -12.52
CA SER A 135 -28.19 -1.01 -11.76
C SER A 135 -28.14 0.40 -11.14
N ASP A 136 -29.31 0.96 -10.79
CA ASP A 136 -29.45 2.18 -9.98
C ASP A 136 -30.28 1.97 -8.69
N ASP A 137 -30.44 0.71 -8.28
CA ASP A 137 -31.09 0.32 -7.04
C ASP A 137 -30.20 0.67 -5.83
N GLY A 138 -30.55 1.78 -5.18
CA GLY A 138 -29.80 2.27 -4.02
C GLY A 138 -30.11 1.54 -2.72
N GLU A 139 -31.30 0.95 -2.60
CA GLU A 139 -31.67 0.18 -1.40
C GLU A 139 -30.88 -1.13 -1.39
N GLU A 140 -30.81 -1.82 -2.54
CA GLU A 140 -29.95 -2.98 -2.74
C GLU A 140 -28.48 -2.65 -2.41
N ALA A 141 -27.95 -1.55 -2.95
CA ALA A 141 -26.56 -1.17 -2.70
C ALA A 141 -26.24 -0.92 -1.21
N VAL A 142 -27.15 -0.27 -0.48
CA VAL A 142 -26.99 -0.04 0.97
C VAL A 142 -27.09 -1.36 1.74
N ASP A 143 -28.03 -2.24 1.38
CA ASP A 143 -28.20 -3.53 2.05
C ASP A 143 -26.99 -4.44 1.82
N VAL A 144 -26.45 -4.47 0.60
CA VAL A 144 -25.19 -5.17 0.30
C VAL A 144 -24.04 -4.59 1.12
N ALA A 145 -23.90 -3.27 1.20
CA ALA A 145 -22.84 -2.61 1.98
C ALA A 145 -22.91 -2.97 3.47
N ARG A 146 -24.12 -3.01 4.06
CA ARG A 146 -24.33 -3.33 5.48
C ARG A 146 -24.06 -4.79 5.82
N ASN A 147 -24.27 -5.70 4.88
CA ASN A 147 -24.08 -7.13 5.07
C ASN A 147 -22.70 -7.63 4.66
N PHE A 148 -21.89 -6.80 4.00
CA PHE A 148 -20.51 -7.14 3.68
C PHE A 148 -19.64 -7.17 4.97
N PRO A 149 -18.69 -8.12 5.10
CA PRO A 149 -17.76 -8.14 6.23
C PRO A 149 -16.98 -6.83 6.38
N GLN A 150 -16.58 -6.50 7.61
CA GLN A 150 -15.63 -5.42 7.81
C GLN A 150 -14.28 -5.83 7.21
N ILE A 151 -13.53 -4.86 6.68
CA ILE A 151 -12.20 -5.12 6.11
C ILE A 151 -11.22 -5.71 7.15
N THR A 152 -11.45 -5.41 8.43
CA THR A 152 -10.73 -5.98 9.58
C THR A 152 -10.92 -7.47 9.70
N ASP A 153 -12.02 -8.03 9.18
CA ASP A 153 -12.41 -9.43 9.33
C ASP A 153 -11.99 -10.29 8.13
N GLU A 154 -11.61 -9.66 7.02
CA GLU A 154 -11.15 -10.36 5.82
C GLU A 154 -9.71 -10.90 5.93
N GLU A 155 -9.43 -11.97 5.17
CA GLU A 155 -8.09 -12.54 4.97
C GLU A 155 -7.48 -12.00 3.66
N LEU A 156 -7.10 -10.73 3.67
CA LEU A 156 -6.64 -10.03 2.45
C LEU A 156 -5.23 -10.45 1.99
N ILE A 157 -4.33 -10.76 2.93
CA ILE A 157 -2.93 -11.11 2.64
C ILE A 157 -2.86 -12.37 1.75
N ALA A 158 -3.65 -13.39 2.08
CA ALA A 158 -3.71 -14.64 1.30
C ALA A 158 -4.17 -14.44 -0.15
N ARG A 159 -4.88 -13.33 -0.43
CA ARG A 159 -5.38 -12.97 -1.77
C ARG A 159 -4.35 -12.21 -2.61
N VAL A 160 -3.23 -11.77 -2.03
CA VAL A 160 -2.24 -10.91 -2.71
C VAL A 160 -0.79 -11.40 -2.62
N THR A 161 -0.44 -12.22 -1.62
CA THR A 161 0.89 -12.83 -1.53
C THR A 161 1.24 -13.67 -2.75
N CYS A 162 2.53 -13.74 -3.10
CA CYS A 162 3.02 -14.73 -4.04
C CYS A 162 2.69 -16.16 -3.57
N LYS A 163 2.52 -17.06 -4.53
CA LYS A 163 2.17 -18.47 -4.27
C LYS A 163 3.38 -19.32 -3.94
N GLU A 164 4.50 -19.03 -4.58
CA GLU A 164 5.74 -19.80 -4.48
C GLU A 164 6.93 -18.84 -4.36
N PRO A 165 8.02 -19.25 -3.69
CA PRO A 165 9.23 -18.47 -3.62
C PRO A 165 9.81 -18.17 -5.02
N ARG A 166 10.32 -16.96 -5.20
CA ARG A 166 10.96 -16.52 -6.45
C ARG A 166 12.28 -15.82 -6.18
N PHE A 167 13.33 -16.29 -6.85
CA PHE A 167 14.62 -15.61 -6.87
C PHE A 167 14.66 -14.53 -7.97
N ILE A 168 15.26 -13.39 -7.66
CA ILE A 168 15.49 -12.27 -8.58
C ILE A 168 16.94 -11.82 -8.35
N PRO A 169 17.85 -12.01 -9.33
CA PRO A 169 19.24 -11.58 -9.18
C PRO A 169 19.33 -10.06 -9.11
N GLY A 170 20.27 -9.54 -8.35
CA GLY A 170 20.60 -8.11 -8.34
C GLY A 170 21.09 -7.65 -9.71
N ALA A 171 20.92 -6.36 -10.01
CA ALA A 171 21.44 -5.78 -11.25
C ALA A 171 22.97 -5.93 -11.34
N GLU A 172 23.45 -6.45 -12.45
CA GLU A 172 24.87 -6.70 -12.68
C GLU A 172 25.70 -5.41 -12.54
N GLY A 173 26.78 -5.48 -11.76
CA GLY A 173 27.67 -4.35 -11.51
C GLY A 173 27.09 -3.21 -10.68
N ALA A 174 25.86 -3.34 -10.15
CA ALA A 174 25.20 -2.27 -9.39
C ALA A 174 25.54 -2.27 -7.90
N TRP A 175 26.03 -3.39 -7.34
CA TRP A 175 26.41 -3.48 -5.93
C TRP A 175 27.66 -2.63 -5.66
N LYS A 176 27.51 -1.62 -4.81
CA LYS A 176 28.59 -0.70 -4.41
C LYS A 176 29.17 -1.05 -3.03
N GLY A 177 29.40 -2.32 -2.72
CA GLY A 177 30.04 -2.73 -1.47
C GLY A 177 31.24 -3.64 -1.72
N SER A 178 32.06 -3.85 -0.69
CA SER A 178 33.13 -4.83 -0.77
C SER A 178 32.58 -6.26 -0.79
N GLY A 179 33.07 -7.11 -1.69
CA GLY A 179 32.72 -8.54 -1.73
C GLY A 179 31.60 -8.87 -2.71
N LYS A 180 30.88 -9.96 -2.44
CA LYS A 180 29.80 -10.45 -3.30
C LYS A 180 28.51 -9.62 -3.08
N PRO A 181 27.60 -9.61 -4.07
CA PRO A 181 26.23 -9.12 -3.88
C PRO A 181 25.60 -9.68 -2.60
N LYS A 182 24.82 -8.84 -1.94
CA LYS A 182 24.11 -9.18 -0.71
C LYS A 182 22.74 -9.75 -1.01
N HIS A 183 22.23 -10.60 -0.11
CA HIS A 183 20.97 -11.30 -0.33
C HIS A 183 19.89 -10.86 0.66
N ALA A 184 18.74 -10.46 0.15
CA ALA A 184 17.56 -10.11 0.94
C ALA A 184 16.43 -11.11 0.72
N VAL A 185 15.84 -11.60 1.82
CA VAL A 185 14.55 -12.31 1.75
C VAL A 185 13.43 -11.30 1.98
N LEU A 186 12.54 -11.18 1.00
CA LEU A 186 11.36 -10.33 1.01
C LEU A 186 10.13 -11.16 1.38
N VAL A 187 9.51 -10.89 2.53
CA VAL A 187 8.21 -11.50 2.89
C VAL A 187 7.11 -10.74 2.15
N ASP A 188 6.45 -11.42 1.21
CA ASP A 188 5.41 -10.85 0.37
C ASP A 188 4.07 -10.79 1.11
N LEU A 189 3.68 -9.60 1.53
CA LEU A 189 2.38 -9.31 2.12
C LEU A 189 1.45 -8.57 1.15
N GLY A 190 1.81 -8.52 -0.15
CA GLY A 190 1.23 -7.64 -1.15
C GLY A 190 2.25 -6.61 -1.66
N ILE A 191 3.46 -7.08 -1.98
CA ILE A 191 4.59 -6.23 -2.32
C ILE A 191 4.34 -5.43 -3.60
N LYS A 192 4.63 -4.13 -3.56
CA LYS A 192 4.70 -3.32 -4.77
C LYS A 192 5.95 -3.62 -5.58
N ARG A 193 5.79 -3.73 -6.90
CA ARG A 193 6.88 -3.94 -7.86
C ARG A 193 8.02 -2.93 -7.69
N ASN A 194 7.72 -1.67 -7.34
CA ASN A 194 8.78 -0.68 -7.22
C ASN A 194 9.66 -0.84 -5.97
N ILE A 195 9.23 -1.59 -4.94
CA ILE A 195 10.11 -2.01 -3.83
C ILE A 195 11.17 -2.96 -4.37
N ILE A 196 10.75 -3.98 -5.13
CA ILE A 196 11.64 -4.95 -5.78
C ILE A 196 12.62 -4.23 -6.71
N ASN A 197 12.13 -3.34 -7.58
CA ASN A 197 12.98 -2.58 -8.50
C ASN A 197 14.05 -1.76 -7.77
N ASN A 198 13.71 -1.17 -6.62
CA ASN A 198 14.63 -0.35 -5.84
C ASN A 198 15.76 -1.15 -5.19
N LEU A 199 15.49 -2.37 -4.75
CA LEU A 199 16.51 -3.27 -4.20
C LEU A 199 17.35 -3.89 -5.34
N HIS A 200 16.69 -4.36 -6.40
CA HIS A 200 17.32 -4.92 -7.60
C HIS A 200 18.34 -3.94 -8.21
N LYS A 201 17.95 -2.67 -8.44
CA LYS A 201 18.83 -1.66 -9.05
C LYS A 201 20.04 -1.29 -8.19
N ARG A 202 20.05 -1.71 -6.92
CA ARG A 202 21.16 -1.53 -5.98
C ARG A 202 22.05 -2.78 -5.89
N GLY A 203 21.83 -3.77 -6.76
CA GLY A 203 22.65 -4.98 -6.84
C GLY A 203 22.43 -5.96 -5.69
N ILE A 204 21.25 -5.93 -5.05
CA ILE A 204 20.88 -6.87 -3.98
C ILE A 204 20.13 -8.04 -4.64
N ASP A 205 20.60 -9.26 -4.39
CA ASP A 205 19.90 -10.49 -4.76
C ASP A 205 18.65 -10.64 -3.87
N LEU A 206 17.53 -11.06 -4.45
CA LEU A 206 16.25 -11.10 -3.76
C LEU A 206 15.64 -12.50 -3.81
N THR A 207 15.17 -12.99 -2.68
CA THR A 207 14.24 -14.11 -2.61
C THR A 207 12.91 -13.59 -2.08
N LEU A 208 11.91 -13.50 -2.97
CA LEU A 208 10.54 -13.20 -2.57
C LEU A 208 9.88 -14.48 -2.07
N VAL A 209 9.31 -14.47 -0.85
CA VAL A 209 8.65 -15.63 -0.24
C VAL A 209 7.20 -15.32 0.15
N PRO A 210 6.30 -16.32 0.14
CA PRO A 210 4.93 -16.15 0.60
C PRO A 210 4.82 -15.61 2.03
N ALA A 211 3.72 -14.93 2.32
CA ALA A 211 3.38 -14.40 3.65
C ALA A 211 3.45 -15.42 4.79
N THR A 212 3.25 -16.71 4.49
CA THR A 212 3.17 -17.80 5.47
C THR A 212 4.48 -18.59 5.63
N THR A 213 5.54 -18.20 4.93
CA THR A 213 6.84 -18.89 4.97
C THR A 213 7.43 -18.84 6.37
N LYS A 214 7.79 -20.01 6.92
CA LYS A 214 8.21 -20.12 8.32
C LYS A 214 9.65 -19.64 8.51
N PRO A 215 10.03 -19.16 9.71
CA PRO A 215 11.39 -18.66 9.97
C PRO A 215 12.51 -19.65 9.60
N LYS A 216 12.29 -20.95 9.80
CA LYS A 216 13.25 -22.00 9.44
C LYS A 216 13.49 -22.09 7.93
N GLU A 217 12.44 -21.92 7.14
CA GLU A 217 12.53 -21.92 5.67
C GLU A 217 13.22 -20.64 5.20
N ILE A 218 12.88 -19.49 5.78
CA ILE A 218 13.56 -18.21 5.54
C ILE A 218 15.08 -18.33 5.81
N ALA A 219 15.45 -18.94 6.93
CA ALA A 219 16.85 -19.13 7.30
C ALA A 219 17.61 -20.04 6.30
N GLY A 220 16.92 -20.98 5.66
CA GLY A 220 17.49 -21.86 4.63
C GLY A 220 17.88 -21.13 3.34
N TYR A 221 17.43 -19.90 3.15
CA TYR A 221 17.87 -19.02 2.07
C TYR A 221 19.13 -18.21 2.42
N GLU A 222 19.65 -18.30 3.65
CA GLU A 222 20.84 -17.59 4.12
C GLU A 222 20.81 -16.05 3.90
N PRO A 223 19.74 -15.34 4.30
CA PRO A 223 19.61 -13.91 4.05
C PRO A 223 20.64 -13.07 4.82
N ASP A 224 21.17 -12.03 4.17
CA ASP A 224 21.84 -10.90 4.83
C ASP A 224 20.84 -9.84 5.35
N LEU A 225 19.60 -9.83 4.83
CA LEU A 225 18.53 -8.91 5.22
C LEU A 225 17.17 -9.62 5.21
N LEU A 226 16.38 -9.43 6.26
CA LEU A 226 14.94 -9.69 6.23
C LEU A 226 14.19 -8.40 5.90
N PHE A 227 13.36 -8.44 4.87
CA PHE A 227 12.56 -7.30 4.45
C PHE A 227 11.07 -7.64 4.46
N ILE A 228 10.27 -6.83 5.17
CA ILE A 228 8.81 -7.01 5.27
C ILE A 228 8.12 -5.97 4.37
N SER A 229 7.37 -6.44 3.37
CA SER A 229 6.75 -5.57 2.38
C SER A 229 5.56 -4.77 2.90
N ASN A 230 5.03 -3.89 2.05
CA ASN A 230 3.68 -3.36 2.21
C ASN A 230 2.63 -4.48 2.02
N GLY A 231 1.36 -4.17 2.34
CA GLY A 231 0.25 -5.11 2.24
C GLY A 231 -1.09 -4.48 2.63
N PRO A 232 -2.20 -5.21 2.45
CA PRO A 232 -3.55 -4.81 2.85
C PRO A 232 -3.96 -5.38 4.21
N GLY A 233 -5.00 -4.79 4.80
CA GLY A 233 -5.70 -5.36 5.96
C GLY A 233 -5.14 -4.97 7.32
N ASP A 234 -5.47 -5.78 8.33
CA ASP A 234 -5.05 -5.59 9.72
C ASP A 234 -3.70 -6.27 9.98
N PRO A 235 -2.67 -5.54 10.45
CA PRO A 235 -1.34 -6.11 10.73
C PRO A 235 -1.33 -7.19 11.83
N GLU A 236 -2.28 -7.18 12.77
CA GLU A 236 -2.34 -8.19 13.84
C GLU A 236 -2.60 -9.61 13.30
N LYS A 237 -3.19 -9.72 12.10
CA LYS A 237 -3.46 -11.01 11.46
C LYS A 237 -2.24 -11.67 10.82
N ALA A 238 -1.16 -10.94 10.56
CA ALA A 238 0.02 -11.46 9.87
C ALA A 238 0.99 -12.19 10.82
N THR A 239 0.47 -13.17 11.56
CA THR A 239 1.18 -13.86 12.65
C THR A 239 2.48 -14.51 12.21
N ASP A 240 2.54 -15.08 11.00
CA ASP A 240 3.76 -15.68 10.44
C ASP A 240 4.85 -14.64 10.15
N ALA A 241 4.49 -13.47 9.60
CA ALA A 241 5.43 -12.38 9.38
C ALA A 241 5.94 -11.79 10.71
N ILE A 242 5.08 -11.67 11.72
CA ILE A 242 5.47 -11.27 13.08
C ILE A 242 6.48 -12.27 13.66
N ASN A 243 6.23 -13.57 13.51
CA ASN A 243 7.13 -14.63 13.97
C ASN A 243 8.47 -14.64 13.21
N ALA A 244 8.46 -14.34 11.91
CA ALA A 244 9.69 -14.14 11.14
C ALA A 244 10.52 -12.99 11.71
N VAL A 245 9.93 -11.81 11.91
CA VAL A 245 10.67 -10.68 12.51
C VAL A 245 11.24 -11.05 13.88
N LYS A 246 10.46 -11.69 14.76
CA LYS A 246 10.95 -12.13 16.09
C LYS A 246 12.14 -13.08 16.00
N ALA A 247 12.17 -13.96 15.00
CA ALA A 247 13.25 -14.92 14.82
C ALA A 247 14.55 -14.30 14.28
N PHE A 248 14.45 -13.23 13.48
CA PHE A 248 15.61 -12.56 12.86
C PHE A 248 16.05 -11.28 13.55
N ALA A 249 15.24 -10.73 14.47
CA ALA A 249 15.60 -9.56 15.26
C ALA A 249 16.90 -9.81 16.03
N GLY A 250 17.93 -9.00 15.72
CA GLY A 250 19.24 -9.09 16.34
C GLY A 250 20.16 -10.20 15.82
N THR A 251 19.77 -10.92 14.76
CA THR A 251 20.65 -11.85 14.04
C THR A 251 21.13 -11.26 12.72
N ILE A 252 20.24 -10.59 11.99
CA ILE A 252 20.51 -9.85 10.75
C ILE A 252 19.70 -8.54 10.76
N PRO A 253 20.04 -7.55 9.91
CA PRO A 253 19.20 -6.39 9.69
C PRO A 253 17.76 -6.75 9.32
N VAL A 254 16.80 -5.97 9.80
CA VAL A 254 15.38 -6.08 9.46
C VAL A 254 14.84 -4.73 9.01
N ALA A 255 14.28 -4.69 7.80
CA ALA A 255 13.68 -3.49 7.23
C ALA A 255 12.21 -3.70 6.86
N GLY A 256 11.39 -2.66 6.91
CA GLY A 256 9.99 -2.77 6.48
C GLY A 256 9.34 -1.47 6.02
N ILE A 257 8.36 -1.61 5.14
CA ILE A 257 7.60 -0.50 4.54
C ILE A 257 6.11 -0.69 4.80
N CYS A 258 5.41 0.38 5.19
CA CYS A 258 3.96 0.44 5.38
C CYS A 258 3.45 -0.66 6.31
N PHE A 259 2.88 -1.73 5.77
CA PHE A 259 2.45 -2.89 6.54
C PHE A 259 3.63 -3.54 7.28
N GLY A 260 4.80 -3.64 6.66
CA GLY A 260 6.02 -4.13 7.30
C GLY A 260 6.51 -3.28 8.46
N HIS A 261 6.23 -1.97 8.46
CA HIS A 261 6.49 -1.11 9.62
C HIS A 261 5.64 -1.51 10.84
N GLN A 262 4.38 -1.84 10.60
CA GLN A 262 3.45 -2.29 11.62
C GLN A 262 3.84 -3.69 12.14
N ILE A 263 4.17 -4.62 11.24
CA ILE A 263 4.62 -5.98 11.61
C ILE A 263 5.90 -5.93 12.45
N ILE A 264 6.89 -5.12 12.06
CA ILE A 264 8.11 -4.97 12.84
C ILE A 264 7.81 -4.41 14.22
N SER A 265 6.95 -3.39 14.32
CA SER A 265 6.61 -2.78 15.59
C SER A 265 5.87 -3.76 16.52
N LEU A 266 4.90 -4.52 15.99
CA LEU A 266 4.19 -5.59 16.71
C LEU A 266 5.15 -6.70 17.17
N ALA A 267 6.10 -7.11 16.33
CA ALA A 267 7.09 -8.12 16.67
C ALA A 267 7.99 -7.70 17.85
N MET A 268 8.30 -6.41 17.96
CA MET A 268 9.05 -5.81 19.05
C MET A 268 8.21 -5.50 20.30
N GLY A 269 6.89 -5.76 20.27
CA GLY A 269 5.98 -5.61 21.41
C GLY A 269 5.18 -4.31 21.46
N ALA A 270 5.21 -3.50 20.40
CA ALA A 270 4.33 -2.35 20.26
C ALA A 270 2.88 -2.77 19.94
N ARG A 271 1.97 -1.79 19.86
CA ARG A 271 0.57 -1.95 19.46
C ARG A 271 0.27 -1.16 18.20
N THR A 272 -0.76 -1.58 17.48
CA THR A 272 -1.33 -0.86 16.35
C THR A 272 -2.78 -0.47 16.61
N TYR A 273 -3.27 0.55 15.90
CA TYR A 273 -4.67 0.96 15.95
C TYR A 273 -5.16 1.39 14.57
N LYS A 274 -6.46 1.24 14.32
CA LYS A 274 -7.11 1.69 13.08
C LYS A 274 -7.28 3.21 13.11
N LEU A 275 -6.79 3.89 12.07
CA LEU A 275 -7.02 5.30 11.84
C LEU A 275 -8.46 5.52 11.40
N LYS A 276 -9.01 6.70 11.73
CA LYS A 276 -10.37 7.08 11.35
C LYS A 276 -10.63 6.96 9.85
N PHE A 277 -9.75 7.51 9.03
CA PHE A 277 -9.84 7.42 7.56
C PHE A 277 -8.50 7.10 6.89
N GLY A 278 -7.42 6.91 7.64
CA GLY A 278 -6.09 6.59 7.14
C GLY A 278 -5.39 7.71 6.37
N HIS A 279 -4.17 7.43 5.90
CA HIS A 279 -3.42 8.33 5.02
C HIS A 279 -3.28 7.71 3.63
N ARG A 280 -3.82 8.42 2.64
CA ARG A 280 -3.89 7.99 1.24
C ARG A 280 -3.64 9.20 0.34
N GLY A 281 -2.43 9.34 -0.18
CA GLY A 281 -2.03 10.55 -0.90
C GLY A 281 -0.54 10.63 -1.20
N GLY A 282 -0.18 11.50 -2.14
CA GLY A 282 1.21 11.79 -2.52
C GLY A 282 1.77 13.09 -1.94
N ASN A 283 1.11 13.66 -0.94
CA ASN A 283 1.41 14.98 -0.39
C ASN A 283 1.52 15.00 1.14
N GLN A 284 1.82 13.85 1.75
CA GLN A 284 1.87 13.74 3.22
C GLN A 284 3.25 14.17 3.75
N PRO A 285 3.33 15.24 4.55
CA PRO A 285 4.59 15.72 5.11
C PRO A 285 5.02 14.83 6.28
N VAL A 286 6.24 14.28 6.19
CA VAL A 286 6.84 13.46 7.26
C VAL A 286 8.09 14.16 7.78
N LYS A 287 8.20 14.29 9.11
CA LYS A 287 9.32 14.92 9.80
C LYS A 287 10.26 13.85 10.35
N ASP A 288 11.52 13.87 9.92
CA ASP A 288 12.61 13.15 10.59
C ASP A 288 12.98 13.89 11.88
N LEU A 289 12.80 13.24 13.03
CA LEU A 289 13.08 13.82 14.34
C LEU A 289 14.57 13.85 14.69
N ILE A 290 15.39 13.05 14.01
CA ILE A 290 16.83 12.95 14.24
C ILE A 290 17.56 14.00 13.40
N GLU A 291 17.24 14.05 12.10
CA GLU A 291 17.88 15.00 11.17
C GLU A 291 17.17 16.36 11.12
N ASN A 292 15.99 16.47 11.73
CA ASN A 292 15.14 17.66 11.71
C ASN A 292 14.82 18.15 10.27
N LYS A 293 14.58 17.20 9.37
CA LYS A 293 14.18 17.44 7.97
C LYS A 293 12.71 17.07 7.75
N ILE A 294 12.08 17.70 6.77
CA ILE A 294 10.74 17.34 6.31
C ILE A 294 10.85 16.80 4.89
N PHE A 295 10.17 15.69 4.63
CA PHE A 295 10.01 15.11 3.30
C PHE A 295 8.53 15.11 2.93
N ILE A 296 8.22 15.24 1.64
CA ILE A 296 6.87 14.92 1.16
C ILE A 296 6.88 13.45 0.77
N SER A 297 5.87 12.70 1.22
CA SER A 297 5.83 11.24 1.07
C SER A 297 4.54 10.77 0.40
N SER A 298 4.62 9.58 -0.20
CA SER A 298 3.47 8.80 -0.65
C SER A 298 3.00 7.87 0.47
N GLN A 299 1.70 7.85 0.75
CA GLN A 299 1.12 7.04 1.82
C GLN A 299 -0.13 6.32 1.35
N ASN A 300 -0.30 5.08 1.82
CA ASN A 300 -1.50 4.27 1.65
C ASN A 300 -1.64 3.30 2.85
N HIS A 301 -2.22 3.77 3.95
CA HIS A 301 -2.45 2.92 5.12
C HIS A 301 -3.67 3.36 5.95
N GLY A 302 -4.37 2.37 6.51
CA GLY A 302 -5.51 2.56 7.42
C GLY A 302 -5.21 2.31 8.90
N TYR A 303 -4.01 1.81 9.22
CA TYR A 303 -3.56 1.52 10.58
C TYR A 303 -2.29 2.32 10.89
N ALA A 304 -2.02 2.56 12.16
CA ALA A 304 -0.81 3.21 12.63
C ALA A 304 -0.26 2.52 13.89
N VAL A 305 1.03 2.71 14.15
CA VAL A 305 1.67 2.28 15.39
C VAL A 305 1.38 3.28 16.50
N ASP A 306 1.03 2.76 17.68
CA ASP A 306 0.81 3.56 18.88
C ASP A 306 2.17 3.99 19.48
N ALA A 307 2.45 5.30 19.48
CA ALA A 307 3.71 5.85 19.99
C ALA A 307 3.95 5.51 21.46
N ASP A 308 2.89 5.50 22.29
CA ASP A 308 2.99 5.25 23.73
C ASP A 308 3.29 3.78 24.02
N SER A 309 3.00 2.89 23.06
CA SER A 309 3.30 1.47 23.16
C SER A 309 4.77 1.10 22.86
N LEU A 310 5.59 2.07 22.44
CA LEU A 310 7.00 1.83 22.11
C LEU A 310 7.89 1.72 23.35
N GLU A 311 7.43 2.16 24.52
CA GLU A 311 8.19 2.05 25.76
C GLU A 311 8.53 0.57 26.06
N GLY A 312 9.80 0.30 26.36
CA GLY A 312 10.29 -1.06 26.64
C GLY A 312 10.57 -1.94 25.41
N THR A 313 10.19 -1.53 24.20
CA THR A 313 10.40 -2.31 22.95
C THR A 313 11.81 -2.17 22.36
N GLY A 314 12.59 -1.18 22.83
CA GLY A 314 13.87 -0.79 22.23
C GLY A 314 13.74 0.05 20.94
N LEU A 315 12.53 0.19 20.40
CA LEU A 315 12.24 1.10 19.29
C LEU A 315 12.14 2.56 19.77
N TYR A 316 12.47 3.48 18.89
CA TYR A 316 12.19 4.90 19.04
C TYR A 316 11.56 5.45 17.76
N VAL A 317 10.69 6.46 17.92
CA VAL A 317 10.09 7.17 16.79
C VAL A 317 11.17 7.95 16.06
N LYS A 318 11.40 7.60 14.79
CA LYS A 318 12.29 8.37 13.90
C LYS A 318 11.50 9.38 13.08
N TYR A 319 10.33 8.99 12.57
CA TYR A 319 9.51 9.84 11.71
C TYR A 319 8.12 10.06 12.31
N LEU A 320 7.61 11.28 12.21
CA LEU A 320 6.24 11.65 12.55
C LEU A 320 5.55 12.32 11.37
N ASN A 321 4.23 12.11 11.27
CA ASN A 321 3.42 12.89 10.35
C ASN A 321 3.35 14.33 10.85
N ALA A 322 3.65 15.30 10.00
CA ALA A 322 3.68 16.71 10.43
C ALA A 322 2.27 17.26 10.69
N ASN A 323 1.24 16.70 10.04
CA ASN A 323 -0.15 17.16 10.14
C ASN A 323 -0.82 16.72 11.45
N ASP A 324 -0.73 15.44 11.79
CA ASP A 324 -1.53 14.85 12.89
C ASP A 324 -0.71 14.07 13.93
N LYS A 325 0.62 14.05 13.78
CA LYS A 325 1.58 13.46 14.72
C LYS A 325 1.51 11.94 14.88
N THR A 326 0.91 11.21 13.93
CA THR A 326 1.01 9.75 13.91
C THR A 326 2.46 9.30 13.66
N VAL A 327 2.80 8.09 14.13
CA VAL A 327 4.11 7.48 13.88
C VAL A 327 4.24 7.14 12.40
N GLU A 328 5.33 7.60 11.79
CA GLU A 328 5.62 7.40 10.36
C GLU A 328 6.88 6.56 10.13
N GLY A 329 7.54 6.15 11.19
CA GLY A 329 8.67 5.22 11.12
C GLY A 329 9.44 5.15 12.43
N VAL A 330 10.05 4.00 12.64
CA VAL A 330 10.80 3.65 13.85
C VAL A 330 12.19 3.15 13.51
N SER A 331 13.08 3.22 14.48
CA SER A 331 14.37 2.51 14.45
C SER A 331 14.65 1.93 15.82
N HIS A 332 15.40 0.85 15.88
CA HIS A 332 15.84 0.27 17.13
C HIS A 332 17.12 0.94 17.63
N LYS A 333 17.29 1.03 18.96
CA LYS A 333 18.48 1.66 19.58
C LYS A 333 19.76 0.85 19.36
N ASP A 334 19.66 -0.46 19.50
CA ASP A 334 20.83 -1.36 19.57
C ASP A 334 20.89 -2.39 18.44
N LEU A 335 19.87 -2.47 17.57
CA LEU A 335 19.75 -3.49 16.52
C LEU A 335 19.59 -2.80 15.17
N ASP A 336 20.01 -3.45 14.09
CA ASP A 336 19.83 -2.97 12.71
C ASP A 336 18.38 -3.16 12.21
N ILE A 337 17.42 -2.68 13.00
CA ILE A 337 15.98 -2.73 12.71
C ILE A 337 15.48 -1.32 12.44
N PHE A 338 14.84 -1.13 11.30
CA PHE A 338 14.21 0.15 10.95
C PHE A 338 13.06 -0.03 9.97
N SER A 339 12.07 0.86 10.06
CA SER A 339 10.92 0.78 9.17
C SER A 339 10.23 2.13 9.02
N VAL A 340 9.48 2.28 7.93
CA VAL A 340 8.73 3.49 7.60
C VAL A 340 7.29 3.15 7.24
N GLN A 341 6.35 3.97 7.66
CA GLN A 341 4.92 3.80 7.41
C GLN A 341 4.51 4.30 6.02
N PHE A 342 5.24 5.29 5.49
CA PHE A 342 5.11 5.77 4.12
C PHE A 342 5.84 4.87 3.11
N HIS A 343 5.64 5.14 1.82
CA HIS A 343 6.18 4.38 0.69
C HIS A 343 7.39 5.10 0.07
N PRO A 344 8.63 4.79 0.50
CA PRO A 344 9.83 5.41 -0.05
C PRO A 344 10.10 5.03 -1.50
N GLU A 345 9.54 3.93 -1.99
CA GLU A 345 9.55 3.55 -3.40
C GLU A 345 8.60 4.40 -4.25
N ALA A 346 7.66 5.13 -3.64
CA ALA A 346 6.64 5.92 -4.30
C ALA A 346 5.94 5.12 -5.43
N GLN A 347 5.78 5.72 -6.61
CA GLN A 347 5.04 5.17 -7.75
C GLN A 347 3.61 4.78 -7.37
N ALA A 348 2.70 5.76 -7.30
CA ALA A 348 2.91 7.19 -7.55
C ALA A 348 3.41 7.98 -6.32
N GLY A 349 3.78 9.25 -6.54
CA GLY A 349 4.18 10.17 -5.48
C GLY A 349 5.61 10.73 -5.61
N PRO A 350 6.04 11.55 -4.64
CA PRO A 350 7.37 12.18 -4.62
C PRO A 350 8.48 11.16 -4.35
N MET A 351 9.69 11.47 -4.84
CA MET A 351 10.88 10.61 -4.69
C MET A 351 11.76 11.00 -3.50
N ASP A 352 11.31 11.95 -2.67
CA ASP A 352 12.08 12.60 -1.59
C ASP A 352 12.68 11.62 -0.56
N THR A 353 12.06 10.46 -0.39
CA THR A 353 12.42 9.48 0.66
C THR A 353 13.09 8.22 0.12
N GLU A 354 13.25 8.07 -1.20
CA GLU A 354 13.79 6.84 -1.80
C GLU A 354 15.20 6.55 -1.26
N GLU A 355 16.11 7.51 -1.40
CA GLU A 355 17.51 7.31 -1.02
C GLU A 355 17.70 7.25 0.50
N THR A 356 16.91 8.01 1.26
CA THR A 356 16.95 7.98 2.73
C THR A 356 16.66 6.59 3.28
N PHE A 357 15.74 5.84 2.67
CA PHE A 357 15.39 4.50 3.12
C PHE A 357 16.25 3.41 2.45
N PHE A 358 16.28 3.35 1.12
CA PHE A 358 16.99 2.28 0.41
C PHE A 358 18.51 2.44 0.49
N GLY A 359 19.02 3.67 0.60
CA GLY A 359 20.43 3.90 0.93
C GLY A 359 20.77 3.38 2.33
N LYS A 360 19.89 3.54 3.32
CA LYS A 360 20.07 2.92 4.65
C LYS A 360 20.10 1.39 4.56
N VAL A 361 19.26 0.79 3.71
CA VAL A 361 19.29 -0.67 3.44
C VAL A 361 20.67 -1.10 2.91
N VAL A 362 21.21 -0.39 1.91
CA VAL A 362 22.57 -0.68 1.38
C VAL A 362 23.63 -0.54 2.48
N LYS A 363 23.55 0.53 3.28
CA LYS A 363 24.51 0.80 4.34
C LYS A 363 24.55 -0.30 5.42
N VAL A 364 23.40 -0.79 5.89
CA VAL A 364 23.36 -1.87 6.91
C VAL A 364 23.85 -3.20 6.35
N LEU A 365 23.77 -3.38 5.02
CA LEU A 365 24.35 -4.51 4.32
C LEU A 365 25.86 -4.36 4.03
N GLY A 366 26.49 -3.26 4.47
CA GLY A 366 27.91 -2.98 4.28
C GLY A 366 28.28 -2.44 2.90
N GLY A 367 27.31 -1.89 2.17
CA GLY A 367 27.55 -1.17 0.92
C GLY A 367 27.79 0.33 1.12
N ASP A 368 28.45 0.94 0.13
CA ASP A 368 28.64 2.38 -0.01
C ASP A 368 27.43 3.03 -0.71
N LEU A 369 27.11 4.27 -0.33
CA LEU A 369 26.01 5.09 -0.90
C LEU A 369 26.40 5.67 -2.28
#